data_AF-A0A3C0T226-F1
#
_entry.id   AF-A0A3C0T226-F1
#
_cell.length_a   1.000
_cell.length_b   1.000
_cell.length_c   1.000
_cell.angle_alpha   90.00
_cell.angle_beta   90.00
_cell.angle_gamma   90.00
#
_symmetry.space_group_name_H-M   'P 1'
#
loop_
_entity.id
_entity.type
_entity.pdbx_description
1 polymer ?
#
loop_
_entity_poly.entity_id
_entity_poly.type
_entity_poly.pdbx_seq_one_letter_code
_entity_poly.pdbx_strand_id
1 'polypeptide(L)'
;MRSREKFTRYLLYTAVLVLLFAAMSCSTPGKASAGPAEGKPSGSTEPVYFGYGEGPGSIEAIQNAKKDAVQTAAADLLGRAAANGQKEELAYFFNSINDIEPYVIAGSQETVESRNDDGFYYHLGVRVNLEVLASKLKSSDILGGQIDGKEGNIYRLSDQDSPEKPVSAAEISTP
;
A
#
# COMPACT_ATOMS: atom_id res chain seq x y z
N MET A 1 30.73 56.13 0.29
CA MET A 1 29.80 56.07 1.44
C MET A 1 28.40 55.47 1.16
N ARG A 2 28.03 55.05 -0.07
CA ARG A 2 26.69 54.45 -0.37
C ARG A 2 26.59 52.91 -0.26
N SER A 3 27.69 52.20 0.01
CA SER A 3 27.71 50.73 0.04
C SER A 3 27.34 50.13 1.40
N ARG A 4 27.58 50.88 2.50
CA ARG A 4 27.31 50.41 3.87
C ARG A 4 25.81 50.34 4.19
N GLU A 5 25.01 51.24 3.63
CA GLU A 5 23.55 51.26 3.88
C GLU A 5 22.80 50.08 3.24
N LYS A 6 23.29 49.58 2.10
CA LYS A 6 22.70 48.41 1.42
C LYS A 6 23.01 47.11 2.17
N PHE A 7 24.22 47.01 2.73
CA PHE A 7 24.65 45.85 3.51
C PHE A 7 23.86 45.73 4.82
N THR A 8 23.63 46.84 5.52
CA THR A 8 22.81 46.84 6.75
C THR A 8 21.36 46.46 6.48
N ARG A 9 20.78 46.92 5.36
CA ARG A 9 19.41 46.51 4.96
C ARG A 9 19.34 45.03 4.62
N TYR A 10 20.34 44.48 3.92
CA TYR A 10 20.38 43.06 3.57
C TYR A 10 20.51 42.17 4.81
N LEU A 11 21.33 42.57 5.79
CA LEU A 11 21.46 41.90 7.09
C LEU A 11 20.16 41.94 7.92
N LEU A 12 19.39 43.03 7.82
CA LEU A 12 18.09 43.16 8.47
C LEU A 12 17.04 42.26 7.79
N TYR A 13 17.04 42.18 6.46
CA TYR A 13 16.13 41.29 5.73
C TYR A 13 16.41 39.81 6.00
N THR A 14 17.68 39.39 6.06
CA THR A 14 18.01 37.99 6.39
C THR A 14 17.66 37.65 7.83
N ALA A 15 17.88 38.56 8.78
CA ALA A 15 17.48 38.35 10.17
C ALA A 15 15.95 38.23 10.34
N VAL A 16 15.18 39.07 9.64
CA VAL A 16 13.70 38.98 9.64
C VAL A 16 13.22 37.68 8.99
N LEU A 17 13.85 37.24 7.90
CA LEU A 17 13.46 36.02 7.19
C LEU A 17 13.76 34.74 8.01
N VAL A 18 14.88 34.71 8.73
CA VAL A 18 15.21 33.62 9.67
C VAL A 18 14.27 33.61 10.87
N LEU A 19 13.88 34.78 11.39
CA LEU A 19 12.91 34.89 12.50
C LEU A 19 11.50 34.42 12.06
N LEU A 20 11.13 34.65 10.80
CA LEU A 20 9.85 34.22 10.24
C LEU A 20 9.78 32.69 10.04
N PHE A 21 10.92 32.05 9.71
CA PHE A 21 11.01 30.58 9.61
C PHE A 21 10.95 29.89 10.97
N ALA A 22 11.46 30.51 12.04
CA ALA A 22 11.45 29.94 13.38
C ALA A 22 10.05 29.94 14.04
N ALA A 23 9.13 30.81 13.61
CA ALA A 23 7.78 30.92 14.19
C ALA A 23 6.78 29.87 13.65
N MET A 24 7.13 29.08 12.63
CA MET A 24 6.29 27.98 12.12
C MET A 24 6.51 26.64 12.86
N SER A 25 7.43 26.58 13.83
CA SER A 25 7.61 25.40 14.68
C SER A 25 6.97 25.63 16.04
N CYS A 26 5.66 25.40 16.15
CA CYS A 26 5.03 25.25 17.45
C CYS A 26 3.86 24.27 17.44
N SER A 27 3.91 23.38 18.44
CA SER A 27 2.83 22.54 18.99
C SER A 27 2.55 21.19 18.32
N THR A 28 3.07 20.12 18.94
CA THR A 28 2.20 19.01 19.39
C THR A 28 2.69 18.49 20.75
N PRO A 29 1.82 18.35 21.77
CA PRO A 29 2.20 17.94 23.13
C PRO A 29 2.53 16.45 23.22
N GLY A 30 3.35 16.11 24.21
CA GLY A 30 3.84 14.76 24.44
C GLY A 30 2.91 13.85 25.25
N LYS A 31 3.18 12.55 25.04
CA LYS A 31 3.13 11.42 25.98
C LYS A 31 1.74 10.83 26.33
N ALA A 32 1.45 9.70 25.67
CA ALA A 32 0.77 8.58 26.30
C ALA A 32 1.23 7.25 25.67
N SER A 33 1.53 6.30 26.56
CA SER A 33 1.78 4.89 26.27
C SER A 33 0.57 4.26 25.58
N ALA A 34 0.81 3.44 24.56
CA ALA A 34 -0.08 2.37 24.16
C ALA A 34 0.79 1.23 23.61
N GLY A 35 0.49 0.00 24.03
CA GLY A 35 1.05 -1.23 23.47
C GLY A 35 0.67 -1.40 21.99
N PRO A 36 0.76 -2.62 21.44
CA PRO A 36 0.35 -2.86 20.06
C PRO A 36 -1.16 -2.59 19.97
N ALA A 37 -1.51 -1.39 19.52
CA ALA A 37 -2.85 -1.08 19.09
C ALA A 37 -3.02 -1.80 17.76
N GLU A 38 -3.51 -3.03 17.88
CA GLU A 38 -4.24 -3.79 16.90
C GLU A 38 -5.47 -2.97 16.50
N GLY A 39 -5.22 -1.86 15.80
CA GLY A 39 -6.21 -0.99 15.20
C GLY A 39 -6.64 -1.61 13.90
N LYS A 40 -7.39 -2.70 13.97
CA LYS A 40 -8.19 -3.20 12.85
C LYS A 40 -8.99 -1.99 12.33
N PRO A 41 -8.81 -1.53 11.08
CA PRO A 41 -9.65 -0.47 10.55
C PRO A 41 -11.08 -1.01 10.51
N SER A 42 -11.83 -0.60 11.54
CA SER A 42 -13.25 -0.80 11.71
C SER A 42 -13.96 -0.06 10.57
N GLY A 43 -14.54 -0.81 9.63
CA GLY A 43 -15.51 -0.29 8.64
C GLY A 43 -15.13 -0.40 7.16
N SER A 44 -14.04 -1.08 6.80
CA SER A 44 -13.67 -1.28 5.39
C SER A 44 -14.43 -2.50 4.84
N THR A 45 -15.35 -2.29 3.89
CA THR A 45 -16.11 -3.34 3.17
C THR A 45 -15.24 -4.04 2.11
N GLU A 46 -14.00 -3.60 1.99
CA GLU A 46 -13.01 -4.05 1.02
C GLU A 46 -12.36 -5.36 1.46
N PRO A 47 -12.27 -6.35 0.55
CA PRO A 47 -11.74 -7.67 0.85
C PRO A 47 -10.25 -7.63 1.18
N VAL A 48 -9.84 -8.49 2.10
CA VAL A 48 -8.44 -8.81 2.35
C VAL A 48 -7.95 -9.79 1.30
N TYR A 49 -6.83 -9.45 0.65
CA TYR A 49 -6.08 -10.30 -0.25
C TYR A 49 -4.67 -10.54 0.28
N PHE A 50 -4.20 -11.77 0.11
CA PHE A 50 -2.85 -12.15 0.47
C PHE A 50 -1.95 -12.14 -0.76
N GLY A 51 -0.73 -11.64 -0.59
CA GLY A 51 0.25 -11.59 -1.64
C GLY A 51 1.66 -11.86 -1.16
N TYR A 52 2.46 -12.38 -2.08
CA TYR A 52 3.84 -12.79 -1.86
C TYR A 52 4.80 -11.91 -2.65
N GLY A 53 5.91 -11.56 -2.03
CA GLY A 53 6.90 -10.70 -2.66
C GLY A 53 8.30 -10.96 -2.16
N GLU A 54 9.22 -11.00 -3.11
CA GLU A 54 10.65 -11.12 -2.88
C GLU A 54 11.38 -9.93 -3.48
N GLY A 55 12.54 -9.58 -2.92
CA GLY A 55 13.37 -8.51 -3.47
C GLY A 55 14.71 -8.34 -2.77
N PRO A 56 15.63 -7.56 -3.38
CA PRO A 56 16.94 -7.23 -2.80
C PRO A 56 16.82 -6.31 -1.58
N GLY A 57 15.67 -5.69 -1.34
CA GLY A 57 15.40 -4.85 -0.18
C GLY A 57 14.00 -5.09 0.40
N SER A 58 13.83 -4.81 1.70
CA SER A 58 12.56 -4.99 2.40
C SER A 58 11.42 -4.20 1.77
N ILE A 59 11.69 -2.96 1.36
CA ILE A 59 10.70 -2.09 0.72
C ILE A 59 10.23 -2.72 -0.60
N GLU A 60 11.15 -3.21 -1.42
CA GLU A 60 10.82 -3.81 -2.71
C GLU A 60 10.02 -5.11 -2.54
N ALA A 61 10.43 -5.97 -1.60
CA ALA A 61 9.70 -7.20 -1.29
C ALA A 61 8.27 -6.92 -0.81
N ILE A 62 8.06 -5.91 0.03
CA ILE A 62 6.72 -5.47 0.47
C ILE A 62 5.91 -4.95 -0.72
N GLN A 63 6.50 -4.12 -1.59
CA GLN A 63 5.81 -3.59 -2.77
C GLN A 63 5.41 -4.71 -3.75
N ASN A 64 6.28 -5.69 -3.96
CA ASN A 64 5.99 -6.86 -4.77
C ASN A 64 4.85 -7.70 -4.17
N ALA A 65 4.84 -7.88 -2.85
CA ALA A 65 3.78 -8.62 -2.17
C ALA A 65 2.42 -7.90 -2.23
N LYS A 66 2.41 -6.56 -2.11
CA LYS A 66 1.20 -5.75 -2.35
C LYS A 66 0.71 -5.89 -3.79
N LYS A 67 1.64 -5.85 -4.76
CA LYS A 67 1.32 -6.01 -6.18
C LYS A 67 0.68 -7.36 -6.48
N ASP A 68 1.20 -8.44 -5.89
CA ASP A 68 0.65 -9.80 -6.02
C ASP A 68 -0.77 -9.92 -5.42
N ALA A 69 -1.00 -9.32 -4.24
CA ALA A 69 -2.34 -9.28 -3.64
C ALA A 69 -3.35 -8.54 -4.55
N VAL A 70 -2.95 -7.39 -5.12
CA VAL A 70 -3.81 -6.62 -6.04
C VAL A 70 -4.02 -7.37 -7.37
N GLN A 71 -3.04 -8.11 -7.85
CA GLN A 71 -3.18 -8.98 -9.04
C GLN A 71 -4.22 -10.07 -8.82
N THR A 72 -4.19 -10.70 -7.64
CA THR A 72 -5.18 -11.71 -7.24
C THR A 72 -6.58 -11.10 -7.18
N ALA A 73 -6.72 -9.92 -6.58
CA ALA A 73 -7.99 -9.19 -6.54
C ALA A 73 -8.52 -8.83 -7.95
N ALA A 74 -7.64 -8.44 -8.87
CA ALA A 74 -8.02 -8.15 -10.25
C ALA A 74 -8.53 -9.41 -10.98
N ALA A 75 -7.88 -10.55 -10.77
CA ALA A 75 -8.31 -11.83 -11.34
C ALA A 75 -9.71 -12.25 -10.83
N ASP A 76 -9.99 -12.00 -9.55
CA ASP A 76 -11.30 -12.28 -8.96
C ASP A 76 -12.39 -11.31 -9.46
N LEU A 77 -12.08 -10.02 -9.58
CA LEU A 77 -13.00 -9.03 -10.17
C LEU A 77 -13.38 -9.38 -11.61
N LEU A 78 -12.40 -9.76 -12.42
CA LEU A 78 -12.59 -10.17 -13.81
C LEU A 78 -13.25 -11.54 -13.94
N GLY A 79 -13.11 -12.38 -12.91
CA GLY A 79 -13.47 -13.78 -12.97
C GLY A 79 -12.45 -14.61 -13.77
N ARG A 80 -12.31 -15.87 -13.36
CA ARG A 80 -11.29 -16.80 -13.86
C ARG A 80 -11.24 -16.93 -15.38
N ALA A 81 -12.37 -16.91 -16.07
CA ALA A 81 -12.40 -17.03 -17.53
C ALA A 81 -11.78 -15.81 -18.22
N ALA A 82 -12.20 -14.60 -17.84
CA ALA A 82 -11.71 -13.36 -18.44
C ALA A 82 -10.25 -13.07 -18.05
N ALA A 83 -9.88 -13.32 -16.79
CA ALA A 83 -8.50 -13.20 -16.33
C ALA A 83 -7.53 -14.12 -17.09
N ASN A 84 -7.98 -15.33 -17.45
CA ASN A 84 -7.16 -16.24 -18.26
C ASN A 84 -7.13 -15.86 -19.75
N GLY A 85 -8.20 -15.26 -20.28
CA GLY A 85 -8.25 -14.79 -21.67
C GLY A 85 -7.44 -13.53 -21.92
N GLN A 86 -7.24 -12.70 -20.89
CA GLN A 86 -6.57 -11.40 -20.96
C GLN A 86 -5.27 -11.34 -20.13
N LYS A 87 -4.53 -12.46 -20.07
CA LYS A 87 -3.32 -12.55 -19.24
C LYS A 87 -2.24 -11.56 -19.67
N GLU A 88 -2.11 -11.34 -20.97
CA GLU A 88 -1.08 -10.46 -21.53
C GLU A 88 -1.38 -9.00 -21.23
N GLU A 89 -2.64 -8.60 -21.35
CA GLU A 89 -3.14 -7.27 -21.04
C GLU A 89 -3.04 -6.97 -19.54
N LEU A 90 -3.37 -7.94 -18.69
CA LEU A 90 -3.16 -7.83 -17.24
C LEU A 90 -1.68 -7.70 -16.90
N ALA A 91 -0.83 -8.54 -17.47
CA ALA A 91 0.61 -8.45 -17.25
C ALA A 91 1.15 -7.07 -17.69
N TYR A 92 0.73 -6.59 -18.85
CA TYR A 92 1.09 -5.25 -19.34
C TYR A 92 0.60 -4.14 -18.40
N PHE A 93 -0.67 -4.20 -17.98
CA PHE A 93 -1.27 -3.26 -17.04
C PHE A 93 -0.44 -3.19 -15.75
N PHE A 94 -0.17 -4.33 -15.11
CA PHE A 94 0.60 -4.36 -13.86
C PHE A 94 2.08 -3.99 -14.04
N ASN A 95 2.67 -4.21 -15.21
CA ASN A 95 4.02 -3.76 -15.50
C ASN A 95 4.09 -2.25 -15.78
N SER A 96 2.98 -1.63 -16.21
CA SER A 96 2.88 -0.19 -16.43
C SER A 96 2.64 0.61 -15.14
N ILE A 97 2.19 -0.04 -14.07
CA ILE A 97 1.96 0.59 -12.76
C ILE A 97 3.29 0.82 -12.05
N ASN A 98 3.59 2.09 -11.78
CA ASN A 98 4.77 2.50 -11.01
C ASN A 98 4.50 2.61 -9.50
N ASP A 99 3.24 2.76 -9.10
CA ASP A 99 2.81 2.94 -7.71
C ASP A 99 1.56 2.10 -7.44
N ILE A 100 1.66 1.16 -6.50
CA ILE A 100 0.58 0.24 -6.13
C ILE A 100 -0.27 0.79 -4.97
N GLU A 101 0.21 1.80 -4.23
CA GLU A 101 -0.46 2.29 -3.03
C GLU A 101 -1.89 2.80 -3.28
N PRO A 102 -2.26 3.42 -4.42
CA PRO A 102 -3.63 3.82 -4.70
C PRO A 102 -4.65 2.66 -4.72
N TYR A 103 -4.19 1.43 -4.94
CA TYR A 103 -5.03 0.23 -4.98
C TYR A 103 -5.13 -0.47 -3.63
N VAL A 104 -4.38 -0.03 -2.62
CA VAL A 104 -4.35 -0.63 -1.29
C VAL A 104 -4.91 0.36 -0.26
N ILE A 105 -5.75 -0.12 0.65
CA ILE A 105 -6.27 0.72 1.73
C ILE A 105 -5.13 1.02 2.72
N ALA A 106 -4.86 2.29 2.95
CA ALA A 106 -3.80 2.73 3.85
C ALA A 106 -3.97 2.15 5.27
N GLY A 107 -2.89 1.65 5.85
CA GLY A 107 -2.89 1.05 7.19
C GLY A 107 -3.55 -0.34 7.29
N SER A 108 -3.99 -0.94 6.19
CA SER A 108 -4.60 -2.28 6.19
C SER A 108 -3.61 -3.45 6.12
N GLN A 109 -2.31 -3.15 6.05
CA GLN A 109 -1.27 -4.15 5.88
C GLN A 109 -1.10 -5.01 7.13
N GLU A 110 -1.14 -6.32 6.95
CA GLU A 110 -0.88 -7.34 7.97
C GLU A 110 0.23 -8.27 7.48
N THR A 111 1.30 -8.43 8.25
CA THR A 111 2.39 -9.35 7.90
C THR A 111 2.09 -10.75 8.44
N VAL A 112 1.99 -11.72 7.54
CA VAL A 112 1.80 -13.14 7.87
C VAL A 112 3.14 -13.80 8.13
N GLU A 113 4.07 -13.66 7.19
CA GLU A 113 5.43 -14.21 7.26
C GLU A 113 6.43 -13.21 6.68
N SER A 114 7.64 -13.20 7.24
CA SER A 114 8.79 -12.48 6.68
C SER A 114 10.06 -13.28 6.90
N ARG A 115 10.93 -13.34 5.89
CA ARG A 115 12.24 -14.00 5.96
C ARG A 115 13.31 -13.08 5.35
N ASN A 116 14.51 -13.07 5.94
CA ASN A 116 15.57 -12.11 5.58
C ASN A 116 16.94 -12.79 5.37
N ASP A 117 16.93 -14.08 5.02
CA ASP A 117 18.13 -14.92 5.10
C ASP A 117 18.97 -14.81 3.82
N ASP A 118 18.39 -15.18 2.66
CA ASP A 118 19.02 -15.13 1.34
C ASP A 118 18.43 -14.00 0.44
N GLY A 119 17.75 -13.05 1.07
CA GLY A 119 16.96 -12.02 0.41
C GLY A 119 15.77 -11.63 1.29
N PHE A 120 15.05 -10.56 0.91
CA PHE A 120 13.85 -10.17 1.63
C PHE A 120 12.65 -10.86 1.03
N TYR A 121 11.91 -11.58 1.86
CA TYR A 121 10.67 -12.25 1.53
C TYR A 121 9.58 -11.74 2.47
N TYR A 122 8.43 -11.39 1.90
CA TYR A 122 7.24 -11.00 2.66
C TYR A 122 6.01 -11.71 2.11
N HIS A 123 5.21 -12.23 3.04
CA HIS A 123 3.85 -12.65 2.81
C HIS A 123 2.93 -11.76 3.66
N LEU A 124 2.06 -11.01 2.99
CA LEU A 124 1.22 -10.01 3.64
C LEU A 124 -0.23 -10.09 3.18
N GLY A 125 -1.14 -9.75 4.09
CA GLY A 125 -2.54 -9.46 3.80
C GLY A 125 -2.74 -7.94 3.68
N VAL A 126 -3.48 -7.50 2.66
CA VAL A 126 -3.88 -6.10 2.48
C VAL A 126 -5.32 -6.00 2.05
N ARG A 127 -6.01 -4.93 2.46
CA ARG A 127 -7.32 -4.60 1.89
C ARG A 127 -7.13 -3.89 0.56
N VAL A 128 -7.79 -4.39 -0.47
CA VAL A 128 -7.68 -3.85 -1.83
C VAL A 128 -8.87 -2.95 -2.15
N ASN A 129 -8.59 -1.75 -2.64
CA ASN A 129 -9.60 -0.83 -3.12
C ASN A 129 -10.14 -1.30 -4.48
N LEU A 130 -11.20 -2.12 -4.44
CA LEU A 130 -11.81 -2.70 -5.64
C LEU A 130 -12.40 -1.63 -6.59
N GLU A 131 -12.87 -0.51 -6.06
CA GLU A 131 -13.45 0.57 -6.87
C GLU A 131 -12.39 1.23 -7.75
N VAL A 132 -11.25 1.60 -7.17
CA VAL A 132 -10.12 2.18 -7.90
C VAL A 132 -9.53 1.17 -8.87
N LEU A 133 -9.37 -0.09 -8.46
CA LEU A 133 -8.85 -1.15 -9.31
C LEU A 133 -9.76 -1.42 -10.51
N ALA A 134 -11.06 -1.59 -10.29
CA ALA A 134 -12.01 -1.83 -11.37
C ALA A 134 -12.14 -0.63 -12.32
N SER A 135 -12.13 0.60 -11.79
CA SER A 135 -12.11 1.82 -12.61
C SER A 135 -10.90 1.85 -13.54
N LYS A 136 -9.71 1.47 -13.03
CA LYS A 136 -8.49 1.43 -13.82
C LYS A 136 -8.47 0.31 -14.85
N LEU A 137 -8.86 -0.90 -14.48
CA LEU A 137 -9.00 -2.01 -15.43
C LEU A 137 -9.96 -1.65 -16.57
N LYS A 138 -11.12 -1.07 -16.24
CA LYS A 138 -12.09 -0.57 -17.23
C LYS A 138 -11.49 0.52 -18.13
N SER A 139 -10.72 1.46 -17.58
CA SER A 139 -10.06 2.51 -18.37
C SER A 139 -8.97 1.97 -19.31
N SER A 140 -8.47 0.76 -19.05
CA SER A 140 -7.52 0.03 -19.87
C SER A 140 -8.19 -0.99 -20.81
N ASP A 141 -9.53 -0.93 -20.94
CA ASP A 141 -10.34 -1.87 -21.74
C ASP A 141 -10.24 -3.34 -21.29
N ILE A 142 -9.82 -3.58 -20.04
CA ILE A 142 -9.77 -4.90 -19.42
C ILE A 142 -11.09 -5.13 -18.70
N LEU A 143 -11.94 -5.96 -19.29
CA LEU A 143 -13.33 -6.18 -18.85
C LEU A 143 -13.60 -7.65 -18.56
N GLY A 144 -14.57 -7.94 -17.71
CA GLY A 144 -14.94 -9.32 -17.36
C GLY A 144 -15.57 -9.43 -15.98
N GLY A 145 -16.33 -10.51 -15.75
CA GLY A 145 -16.87 -10.85 -14.44
C GLY A 145 -17.77 -9.74 -13.89
N GLN A 146 -17.32 -9.11 -12.80
CA GLN A 146 -18.02 -7.98 -12.17
C GLN A 146 -17.75 -6.63 -12.87
N ILE A 147 -16.75 -6.57 -13.75
CA ILE A 147 -16.38 -5.38 -14.55
C ILE A 147 -17.11 -5.46 -15.89
N ASP A 148 -18.36 -5.00 -15.92
CA ASP A 148 -19.25 -5.08 -17.09
C ASP A 148 -19.26 -3.82 -17.98
N GLY A 149 -18.34 -2.88 -17.75
CA GLY A 149 -18.25 -1.64 -18.50
C GLY A 149 -19.33 -0.60 -18.16
N LYS A 150 -20.24 -0.86 -17.22
CA LYS A 150 -21.25 0.11 -16.76
C LYS A 150 -20.73 0.91 -15.57
N GLU A 151 -21.23 2.13 -15.38
CA GLU A 151 -20.89 2.95 -14.21
C GLU A 151 -21.83 2.61 -13.05
N GLY A 152 -21.30 2.58 -11.82
CA GLY A 152 -22.09 2.39 -10.60
C GLY A 152 -22.26 0.94 -10.12
N ASN A 153 -21.50 -0.03 -10.65
CA ASN A 153 -21.49 -1.38 -10.09
C ASN A 153 -20.76 -1.42 -8.75
N ILE A 154 -21.41 -2.00 -7.74
CA ILE A 154 -20.82 -2.23 -6.42
C ILE A 154 -20.07 -3.57 -6.47
N TYR A 155 -18.74 -3.50 -6.53
CA TYR A 155 -17.88 -4.68 -6.49
C TYR A 155 -17.88 -5.28 -5.10
N ARG A 156 -18.33 -6.53 -4.98
CA ARG A 156 -18.39 -7.26 -3.70
C ARG A 156 -17.67 -8.58 -3.87
N LEU A 157 -16.52 -8.67 -3.23
CA LEU A 157 -15.75 -9.89 -3.06
C LEU A 157 -15.63 -10.16 -1.56
N SER A 158 -15.57 -11.44 -1.20
CA SER A 158 -15.36 -11.84 0.18
C SER A 158 -13.87 -11.77 0.52
N ASP A 159 -13.54 -11.69 1.81
CA ASP A 159 -12.16 -11.84 2.25
C ASP A 159 -11.60 -13.19 1.76
N GLN A 160 -10.34 -13.20 1.35
CA GLN A 160 -9.60 -14.43 1.12
C GLN A 160 -9.33 -15.10 2.47
N ASP A 161 -9.38 -16.43 2.51
CA ASP A 161 -8.99 -17.17 3.71
C ASP A 161 -7.53 -16.86 4.07
N SER A 162 -7.29 -16.60 5.36
CA SER A 162 -5.94 -16.35 5.84
C SER A 162 -5.10 -17.62 5.68
N PRO A 163 -3.91 -17.53 5.07
CA PRO A 163 -3.04 -18.68 4.95
C PRO A 163 -2.61 -19.12 6.35
N GLU A 164 -2.68 -20.43 6.60
CA GLU A 164 -2.25 -21.00 7.87
C GLU A 164 -0.80 -20.60 8.15
N LYS A 165 -0.58 -19.89 9.25
CA LYS A 165 0.77 -19.53 9.70
C LYS A 165 1.54 -20.83 9.93
N PRO A 166 2.74 -21.03 9.36
CA PRO A 166 3.50 -22.23 9.65
C PRO A 166 3.73 -22.29 11.16
N VAL A 167 3.16 -23.31 11.80
CA VAL A 167 3.39 -23.59 13.22
C VAL A 167 4.90 -23.75 13.40
N SER A 168 5.51 -22.79 14.09
CA SER A 168 6.91 -22.88 14.47
C SER A 168 7.10 -24.19 15.23
N ALA A 169 7.91 -25.10 14.67
CA ALA A 169 8.17 -26.44 15.19
C ALA A 169 8.93 -26.44 16.55
N ALA A 170 8.86 -25.36 17.32
CA ALA A 170 9.59 -25.16 18.57
C ALA A 170 8.79 -25.55 19.83
N GLU A 171 7.54 -26.01 19.72
CA GLU A 171 6.70 -26.36 20.89
C GLU A 171 6.40 -27.86 21.02
N ILE A 172 7.21 -28.73 20.43
CA ILE A 172 7.25 -30.15 20.83
C ILE A 172 8.29 -30.30 21.95
N SER A 173 8.00 -29.69 23.10
CA SER A 173 8.67 -30.06 24.35
C SER A 173 7.88 -31.20 25.00
N THR A 174 8.46 -32.41 24.91
CA THR A 174 8.38 -33.55 25.84
C THR A 174 7.30 -33.56 26.94
N PRO A 175 6.62 -34.70 27.13
CA PRO A 175 6.62 -35.40 28.41
C PRO A 175 7.90 -36.24 28.61
#